data_AF-A0A9W8HU27-F1
#
_entry.id   AF-A0A9W8HU27-F1
#
_cell.length_a   1.000
_cell.length_b   1.000
_cell.length_c   1.000
_cell.angle_alpha   90.00
_cell.angle_beta   90.00
_cell.angle_gamma   90.00
#
_symmetry.space_group_name_H-M   'P 1'
#
loop_
_entity.id
_entity.type
_entity.pdbx_description
1 polymer ?
#
loop_
_entity_poly.entity_id
_entity_poly.type
_entity_poly.pdbx_seq_one_letter_code
_entity_poly.pdbx_strand_id
1 'polypeptide(L)'
;MDEADKIWTGLSAGVEIILNKAGGDIETTLYVQLYTDVYNFCTALKSWLPGGAYYTPADTSSSVHGSVYGRQLYTRLNDHVTQWMTRVAERASEHTGDNLLTFYNREWNKYGDAAKMIHNIFDYLNRHWIQREQEEGNNVCDINTLMFRLWRNNFFMDVRNSLLESVFNLLKRIRGGQVADLNLVKSVVDSFVALGSEDMVSGSKKMEVYDSYFLKPFIESSKQHYQAEAERVLQEGSIRNYMVWIWDKLMEEDERATQCLHESSLREFSEALNKVLIGKQRAKLSSEFKPMLEAEEREDLKRLYQLMK
;
A
#
# COMPACT_ATOMS: atom_id res chain seq x y z
N MET A 1 39.02 -0.21 15.48
CA MET A 1 37.86 -0.43 14.59
C MET A 1 37.02 -1.46 15.30
N ASP A 2 35.90 -1.04 15.85
CA ASP A 2 35.07 -1.85 16.74
C ASP A 2 34.59 -3.12 15.99
N GLU A 3 34.56 -4.26 16.66
CA GLU A 3 34.15 -5.53 16.02
C GLU A 3 32.68 -5.45 15.58
N ALA A 4 31.88 -4.65 16.29
CA ALA A 4 30.53 -4.24 15.91
C ALA A 4 30.48 -3.49 14.57
N ASP A 5 31.47 -2.65 14.24
CA ASP A 5 31.48 -1.92 12.96
C ASP A 5 31.81 -2.83 11.77
N LYS A 6 32.63 -3.87 11.98
CA LYS A 6 32.92 -4.87 10.95
C LYS A 6 31.70 -5.74 10.66
N ILE A 7 31.00 -6.22 11.70
CA ILE A 7 29.77 -7.01 11.56
C ILE A 7 28.69 -6.15 10.89
N TRP A 8 28.55 -4.88 11.29
CA TRP A 8 27.61 -3.95 10.65
C TRP A 8 27.92 -3.71 9.17
N THR A 9 29.20 -3.60 8.78
CA THR A 9 29.59 -3.39 7.37
C THR A 9 29.21 -4.59 6.50
N GLY A 10 29.36 -5.83 7.02
CA GLY A 10 28.89 -7.03 6.33
C GLY A 10 27.36 -7.10 6.26
N LEU A 11 26.69 -6.78 7.38
CA LEU A 11 25.24 -6.78 7.48
C LEU A 11 24.59 -5.72 6.57
N SER A 12 25.14 -4.51 6.51
CA SER A 12 24.62 -3.43 5.66
C SER A 12 24.81 -3.73 4.17
N ALA A 13 25.95 -4.29 3.78
CA ALA A 13 26.16 -4.79 2.41
C ALA A 13 25.15 -5.90 2.06
N GLY A 14 24.89 -6.80 3.01
CA GLY A 14 23.84 -7.81 2.88
C GLY A 14 22.46 -7.19 2.68
N VAL A 15 22.05 -6.29 3.57
CA VAL A 15 20.77 -5.56 3.51
C VAL A 15 20.63 -4.79 2.19
N GLU A 16 21.69 -4.14 1.70
CA GLU A 16 21.68 -3.46 0.41
C GLU A 16 21.50 -4.43 -0.77
N ILE A 17 22.06 -5.64 -0.70
CA ILE A 17 21.80 -6.70 -1.67
C ILE A 17 20.33 -7.12 -1.63
N ILE A 18 19.72 -7.24 -0.44
CA ILE A 18 18.30 -7.57 -0.29
C ILE A 18 17.42 -6.47 -0.88
N LEU A 19 17.71 -5.20 -0.56
CA LEU A 19 16.95 -4.04 -1.04
C LEU A 19 17.06 -3.86 -2.56
N ASN A 20 18.19 -4.24 -3.16
CA ASN A 20 18.40 -4.14 -4.61
C ASN A 20 17.93 -5.38 -5.40
N LYS A 21 17.81 -6.56 -4.78
CA LYS A 21 17.36 -7.77 -5.46
C LYS A 21 15.84 -7.83 -5.54
N ALA A 22 15.34 -7.89 -6.78
CA ALA A 22 13.94 -8.12 -7.07
C ALA A 22 13.62 -9.61 -7.04
N GLY A 23 13.01 -10.10 -5.96
CA GLY A 23 12.33 -11.40 -5.94
C GLY A 23 13.20 -12.63 -6.27
N GLY A 24 14.52 -12.55 -6.09
CA GLY A 24 15.41 -13.70 -6.24
C GLY A 24 15.64 -14.36 -4.89
N ASP A 25 15.55 -15.70 -4.84
CA ASP A 25 16.02 -16.47 -3.69
C ASP A 25 17.43 -16.01 -3.35
N ILE A 26 17.57 -15.47 -2.13
CA ILE A 26 18.90 -15.25 -1.59
C ILE A 26 19.51 -16.62 -1.40
N GLU A 27 20.75 -16.77 -1.86
CA GLU A 27 21.52 -17.97 -1.61
C GLU A 27 21.42 -18.30 -0.13
N THR A 28 20.94 -19.49 0.22
CA THR A 28 20.64 -19.86 1.62
C THR A 28 21.83 -19.59 2.54
N THR A 29 23.04 -19.70 2.00
CA THR A 29 24.31 -19.32 2.64
C THR A 29 24.35 -17.86 3.09
N LEU A 30 23.96 -16.91 2.23
CA LEU A 30 23.93 -15.48 2.55
C LEU A 30 22.82 -15.17 3.58
N TYR A 31 21.65 -15.81 3.48
CA TYR A 31 20.59 -15.66 4.48
C TYR A 31 21.03 -16.14 5.86
N VAL A 32 21.60 -17.35 5.94
CA VAL A 32 22.10 -17.93 7.20
C VAL A 32 23.23 -17.09 7.77
N GLN A 33 24.11 -16.56 6.93
CA GLN A 33 25.19 -15.68 7.35
C GLN A 33 24.64 -14.38 7.97
N LEU A 34 23.70 -13.70 7.29
CA LEU A 34 23.10 -12.46 7.82
C LEU A 34 22.32 -12.69 9.12
N TYR A 35 21.56 -13.79 9.20
CA TYR A 35 20.87 -14.18 10.44
C TYR A 35 21.87 -14.46 11.58
N THR A 36 22.97 -15.16 11.27
CA THR A 36 24.03 -15.46 12.24
C THR A 36 24.76 -14.18 12.67
N ASP A 37 24.97 -13.23 11.76
CA ASP A 37 25.58 -11.94 12.06
C ASP A 37 24.69 -11.09 12.98
N VAL A 38 23.36 -11.08 12.74
CA VAL A 38 22.39 -10.42 13.65
C VAL A 38 22.37 -11.12 15.00
N TYR A 39 22.34 -12.45 15.03
CA TYR A 39 22.40 -13.23 16.26
C TYR A 39 23.69 -12.91 17.03
N ASN A 40 24.84 -12.97 16.38
CA ASN A 40 26.15 -12.66 16.97
C ASN A 40 26.22 -11.19 17.40
N PHE A 41 25.62 -10.25 16.70
CA PHE A 41 25.58 -8.84 17.13
C PHE A 41 24.74 -8.65 18.39
N CYS A 42 23.58 -9.32 18.47
CA CYS A 42 22.71 -9.29 19.64
C CYS A 42 23.25 -10.11 20.82
N THR A 43 24.10 -11.12 20.54
CA THR A 43 24.66 -12.05 21.54
C THR A 43 26.16 -11.91 21.75
N ALA A 44 26.85 -10.96 21.09
CA ALA A 44 28.28 -10.66 21.28
C ALA A 44 28.61 -10.40 22.76
N LEU A 45 27.60 -10.07 23.55
CA LEU A 45 27.62 -10.07 25.01
C LEU A 45 28.11 -11.39 25.66
N LYS A 46 27.92 -12.56 25.03
CA LYS A 46 28.32 -13.87 25.56
C LYS A 46 29.75 -14.28 25.24
N SER A 47 30.32 -13.82 24.13
CA SER A 47 31.64 -14.27 23.64
C SER A 47 32.80 -13.34 24.00
N TRP A 48 32.52 -12.08 24.35
CA TRP A 48 33.54 -11.06 24.61
C TRP A 48 33.86 -10.82 26.10
N LEU A 49 33.37 -11.69 26.98
CA LEU A 49 33.86 -11.75 28.37
C LEU A 49 35.04 -12.72 28.42
N PRO A 50 36.22 -12.29 28.91
CA PRO A 50 37.36 -13.19 29.04
C PRO A 50 37.04 -14.23 30.12
N GLY A 51 36.90 -15.50 29.72
CA GLY A 51 36.90 -16.63 30.67
C GLY A 51 35.77 -17.64 30.60
N GLY A 52 34.98 -17.75 29.51
CA GLY A 52 34.18 -18.96 29.23
C GLY A 52 33.27 -19.44 30.36
N ALA A 53 32.77 -18.55 31.21
CA ALA A 53 31.90 -18.91 32.33
C ALA A 53 30.44 -18.90 31.86
N TYR A 54 29.80 -20.07 31.86
CA TYR A 54 28.34 -20.17 31.81
C TYR A 54 27.80 -19.58 33.12
N TYR A 55 27.23 -18.36 33.09
CA TYR A 55 26.67 -17.73 34.28
C TYR A 55 25.15 -17.64 34.25
N THR A 56 24.58 -17.90 35.42
CA THR A 56 23.16 -17.93 35.77
C THR A 56 22.49 -16.55 35.76
N PRO A 57 21.16 -16.48 35.58
CA PRO A 57 20.41 -15.27 35.21
C PRO A 57 20.11 -14.36 36.42
N ALA A 58 21.08 -13.61 36.92
CA ALA A 58 20.86 -12.71 38.07
C ALA A 58 21.45 -11.28 37.96
N ASP A 59 22.17 -10.89 36.89
CA ASP A 59 22.79 -9.56 36.82
C ASP A 59 22.06 -8.57 35.88
N THR A 60 21.43 -7.57 36.49
CA THR A 60 20.70 -6.43 35.91
C THR A 60 21.53 -5.59 34.92
N SER A 61 22.86 -5.70 34.90
CA SER A 61 23.76 -4.97 33.99
C SER A 61 23.77 -5.53 32.56
N SER A 62 23.51 -6.84 32.40
CA SER A 62 23.45 -7.53 31.10
C SER A 62 22.22 -7.10 30.28
N SER A 63 21.12 -6.75 30.95
CA SER A 63 19.90 -6.21 30.34
C SER A 63 20.13 -4.84 29.70
N VAL A 64 20.86 -3.96 30.39
CA VAL A 64 21.14 -2.59 29.94
C VAL A 64 22.05 -2.57 28.72
N HIS A 65 23.10 -3.41 28.68
CA HIS A 65 24.01 -3.46 27.52
C HIS A 65 23.39 -4.18 26.31
N GLY A 66 22.62 -5.25 26.51
CA GLY A 66 21.83 -5.86 25.43
C GLY A 66 20.81 -4.90 24.84
N SER A 67 20.23 -4.02 25.66
CA SER A 67 19.36 -2.93 25.20
C SER A 67 20.12 -1.88 24.36
N VAL A 68 21.36 -1.53 24.73
CA VAL A 68 22.19 -0.57 23.98
C VAL A 68 22.58 -1.08 22.60
N TYR A 69 23.02 -2.34 22.46
CA TYR A 69 23.37 -2.90 21.13
C TYR A 69 22.15 -3.16 20.26
N GLY A 70 21.02 -3.61 20.84
CA GLY A 70 19.76 -3.73 20.10
C GLY A 70 19.28 -2.38 19.56
N ARG A 71 19.35 -1.33 20.39
CA ARG A 71 19.04 0.05 19.98
C ARG A 71 19.97 0.55 18.88
N GLN A 72 21.28 0.33 19.02
CA GLN A 72 22.25 0.71 17.99
C GLN A 72 21.98 0.00 16.66
N LEU A 73 21.68 -1.30 16.69
CA LEU A 73 21.37 -2.06 15.48
C LEU A 73 20.10 -1.53 14.80
N TYR A 74 19.06 -1.24 15.59
CA TYR A 74 17.81 -0.65 15.11
C TYR A 74 18.03 0.74 14.49
N THR A 75 18.78 1.62 15.16
CA THR A 75 19.11 2.96 14.63
C THR A 75 19.96 2.88 13.36
N ARG A 76 20.97 2.00 13.33
CA ARG A 76 21.81 1.84 12.13
C ARG A 76 21.03 1.30 10.94
N LEU A 77 20.11 0.36 11.16
CA LEU A 77 19.20 -0.12 10.12
C LEU A 77 18.29 1.00 9.62
N ASN A 78 17.70 1.77 10.55
CA ASN A 78 16.87 2.91 10.23
C ASN A 78 17.61 3.93 9.35
N ASP A 79 18.85 4.29 9.72
CA ASP A 79 19.65 5.27 8.98
C ASP A 79 20.06 4.75 7.60
N HIS A 80 20.46 3.48 7.51
CA HIS A 80 20.86 2.87 6.24
C HIS A 80 19.69 2.76 5.26
N VAL A 81 18.54 2.30 5.73
CA VAL A 81 17.32 2.22 4.91
C VAL A 81 16.85 3.63 4.51
N THR A 82 16.93 4.61 5.41
CA THR A 82 16.62 6.02 5.09
C THR A 82 17.52 6.56 3.96
N GLN A 83 18.83 6.32 4.03
CA GLN A 83 19.77 6.74 2.98
C GLN A 83 19.46 6.06 1.64
N TRP A 84 19.15 4.76 1.66
CA TRP A 84 18.73 4.05 0.45
C TRP A 84 17.44 4.63 -0.13
N MET A 85 16.45 4.96 0.72
CA MET A 85 15.20 5.59 0.30
C MET A 85 15.40 6.96 -0.32
N THR A 86 16.28 7.81 0.23
CA THR A 86 16.59 9.12 -0.37
C THR A 86 17.11 8.95 -1.80
N ARG A 87 18.01 7.99 -2.05
CA ARG A 87 18.50 7.69 -3.41
C ARG A 87 17.41 7.17 -4.34
N VAL A 88 16.45 6.41 -3.81
CA VAL A 88 15.30 5.92 -4.59
C VAL A 88 14.32 7.05 -4.88
N ALA A 89 14.12 7.98 -3.93
CA ALA A 89 13.30 9.19 -4.09
C ALA A 89 13.86 10.09 -5.19
N GLU A 90 15.18 10.30 -5.21
CA GLU A 90 15.86 11.05 -6.28
C GLU A 90 15.60 10.40 -7.64
N ARG A 91 15.78 9.09 -7.77
CA ARG A 91 15.46 8.36 -9.02
C ARG A 91 13.98 8.42 -9.40
N ALA A 92 13.07 8.42 -8.42
CA ALA A 92 11.65 8.58 -8.69
C ALA A 92 11.33 9.98 -9.23
N SER A 93 12.02 11.02 -8.75
CA SER A 93 11.81 12.40 -9.22
C SER A 93 12.18 12.61 -10.70
N GLU A 94 13.03 11.74 -11.27
CA GLU A 94 13.37 11.74 -12.70
C GLU A 94 12.27 11.16 -13.59
N HIS A 95 11.26 10.51 -13.02
CA HIS A 95 10.18 9.86 -13.74
C HIS A 95 8.86 10.62 -13.61
N THR A 96 8.09 10.70 -14.70
CA THR A 96 6.77 11.34 -14.72
C THR A 96 5.73 10.44 -15.39
N GLY A 97 4.46 10.59 -15.01
CA GLY A 97 3.33 9.86 -15.59
C GLY A 97 3.42 8.34 -15.43
N ASP A 98 3.23 7.61 -16.53
CA ASP A 98 3.18 6.14 -16.54
C ASP A 98 4.52 5.48 -16.15
N ASN A 99 5.62 6.16 -16.47
CA ASN A 99 6.95 5.72 -16.07
C ASN A 99 7.12 5.80 -14.56
N LEU A 100 6.53 6.82 -13.91
CA LEU A 100 6.53 6.94 -12.46
C LEU A 100 5.70 5.83 -11.81
N LEU A 101 4.52 5.51 -12.37
CA LEU A 101 3.68 4.41 -11.85
C LEU A 101 4.37 3.05 -11.95
N THR A 102 5.00 2.77 -13.10
CA THR A 102 5.72 1.52 -13.33
C THR A 102 6.95 1.42 -12.43
N PHE A 103 7.70 2.52 -12.28
CA PHE A 103 8.83 2.61 -11.36
C PHE A 103 8.39 2.37 -9.91
N TYR A 104 7.35 3.09 -9.46
CA TYR A 104 6.83 2.99 -8.10
C TYR A 104 6.37 1.56 -7.79
N ASN A 105 5.57 0.95 -8.66
CA ASN A 105 5.08 -0.42 -8.50
C ASN A 105 6.24 -1.41 -8.36
N ARG A 106 7.23 -1.30 -9.24
CA ARG A 106 8.42 -2.14 -9.20
C ARG A 106 9.19 -1.98 -7.89
N GLU A 107 9.48 -0.74 -7.48
CA GLU A 107 10.23 -0.50 -6.25
C GLU A 107 9.40 -0.87 -5.00
N TRP A 108 8.09 -0.66 -5.01
CA TRP A 108 7.19 -1.06 -3.92
C TRP A 108 7.15 -2.57 -3.73
N ASN A 109 7.01 -3.36 -4.80
CA ASN A 109 7.01 -4.82 -4.71
C ASN A 109 8.37 -5.34 -4.22
N LYS A 110 9.47 -4.83 -4.77
CA LYS A 110 10.83 -5.16 -4.30
C LYS A 110 10.99 -4.84 -2.81
N TYR A 111 10.54 -3.65 -2.41
CA TYR A 111 10.67 -3.19 -1.04
C TYR A 111 9.79 -4.01 -0.08
N GLY A 112 8.58 -4.39 -0.49
CA GLY A 112 7.70 -5.25 0.30
C GLY A 112 8.30 -6.64 0.53
N ASP A 113 8.93 -7.23 -0.47
CA ASP A 113 9.62 -8.52 -0.33
C ASP A 113 10.89 -8.38 0.53
N ALA A 114 11.67 -7.32 0.30
CA ALA A 114 12.84 -7.01 1.11
C ALA A 114 12.48 -6.76 2.57
N ALA A 115 11.37 -6.07 2.85
CA ALA A 115 10.89 -5.80 4.21
C ALA A 115 10.55 -7.10 4.95
N LYS A 116 9.85 -8.03 4.31
CA LYS A 116 9.56 -9.37 4.89
C LYS A 116 10.85 -10.14 5.17
N MET A 117 11.80 -10.08 4.25
CA MET A 117 13.06 -10.80 4.40
C MET A 117 13.95 -10.20 5.49
N ILE A 118 14.05 -8.88 5.56
CA ILE A 118 14.74 -8.15 6.62
C ILE A 118 14.04 -8.43 7.96
N HIS A 119 12.72 -8.43 8.01
CA HIS A 119 11.99 -8.83 9.22
C HIS A 119 12.39 -10.23 9.70
N ASN A 120 12.51 -11.21 8.80
CA ASN A 120 12.92 -12.57 9.13
C ASN A 120 14.40 -12.67 9.58
N ILE A 121 15.30 -11.94 8.93
CA ILE A 121 16.73 -11.89 9.30
C ILE A 121 16.90 -11.26 10.68
N PHE A 122 16.09 -10.24 10.98
CA PHE A 122 16.09 -9.54 12.26
C PHE A 122 15.08 -10.12 13.27
N ASP A 123 14.54 -11.32 13.04
CA ASP A 123 13.57 -11.98 13.94
C ASP A 123 14.11 -12.13 15.37
N TYR A 124 15.41 -12.39 15.53
CA TYR A 124 16.03 -12.45 16.85
C TYR A 124 15.95 -11.10 17.59
N LEU A 125 16.17 -9.99 16.88
CA LEU A 125 16.04 -8.64 17.43
C LEU A 125 14.57 -8.34 17.77
N ASN A 126 13.63 -8.73 16.89
CA ASN A 126 12.19 -8.58 17.12
C ASN A 126 11.75 -9.28 18.41
N ARG A 127 12.15 -10.54 18.60
CA ARG A 127 11.72 -11.38 19.73
C ARG A 127 12.34 -10.99 21.07
N HIS A 128 13.61 -10.57 21.08
CA HIS A 128 14.35 -10.43 22.33
C HIS A 128 14.56 -8.97 22.77
N TRP A 129 14.68 -8.04 21.83
CA TRP A 129 14.88 -6.62 22.14
C TRP A 129 13.61 -5.81 21.94
N ILE A 130 12.95 -5.92 20.77
CA ILE A 130 11.77 -5.10 20.47
C ILE A 130 10.60 -5.47 21.38
N GLN A 131 10.34 -6.76 21.60
CA GLN A 131 9.29 -7.19 22.53
C GLN A 131 9.52 -6.63 23.95
N ARG A 132 10.77 -6.63 24.43
CA ARG A 132 11.11 -6.08 25.75
C ARG A 132 10.91 -4.57 25.82
N GLU A 133 11.39 -3.83 24.81
CA GLU A 133 11.22 -2.36 24.78
C GLU A 133 9.73 -1.97 24.65
N GLN A 134 8.92 -2.76 23.94
CA GLN A 134 7.46 -2.57 23.88
C GLN A 134 6.78 -2.81 25.23
N GLU A 135 7.18 -3.86 25.96
CA GLU A 135 6.71 -4.16 27.32
C GLU A 135 7.12 -3.07 28.32
N GLU A 136 8.28 -2.43 28.12
CA GLU A 136 8.78 -1.30 28.90
C GLU A 136 8.11 0.05 28.54
N GLY A 137 7.22 0.08 27.56
CA GLY A 137 6.47 1.27 27.15
C GLY A 137 7.25 2.21 26.22
N ASN A 138 8.39 1.79 25.67
CA ASN A 138 9.11 2.53 24.65
C ASN A 138 8.40 2.39 23.30
N ASN A 139 8.31 3.49 22.53
CA ASN A 139 7.63 3.52 21.23
C ASN A 139 8.49 2.89 20.11
N VAL A 140 8.89 1.64 20.30
CA VAL A 140 9.63 0.83 19.32
C VAL A 140 8.64 -0.04 18.57
N CYS A 141 8.69 -0.01 17.23
CA CYS A 141 7.85 -0.84 16.39
C CYS A 141 8.66 -2.04 15.88
N ASP A 142 7.97 -3.11 15.49
CA ASP A 142 8.63 -4.24 14.85
C ASP A 142 9.33 -3.79 13.55
N ILE A 143 10.33 -4.56 13.13
CA ILE A 143 11.16 -4.20 11.96
C ILE A 143 10.31 -4.07 10.69
N ASN A 144 9.23 -4.85 10.54
CA ASN A 144 8.37 -4.76 9.36
C ASN A 144 7.60 -3.42 9.35
N THR A 145 7.02 -3.03 10.49
CA THR A 145 6.38 -1.72 10.68
C THR A 145 7.38 -0.57 10.55
N LEU A 146 8.64 -0.73 11.01
CA LEU A 146 9.68 0.27 10.79
C LEU A 146 9.92 0.48 9.29
N MET A 147 10.06 -0.61 8.53
CA MET A 147 10.31 -0.54 7.09
C MET A 147 9.19 0.21 6.36
N PHE A 148 7.93 -0.09 6.64
CA PHE A 148 6.81 0.63 6.03
C PHE A 148 6.68 2.09 6.51
N ARG A 149 6.94 2.37 7.79
CA ARG A 149 7.00 3.75 8.30
C ARG A 149 8.07 4.58 7.60
N LEU A 150 9.24 3.99 7.37
CA LEU A 150 10.32 4.63 6.62
C LEU A 150 9.88 4.93 5.18
N TRP A 151 9.23 3.97 4.51
CA TRP A 151 8.72 4.17 3.16
C TRP A 151 7.68 5.29 3.11
N ARG A 152 6.76 5.31 4.09
CA ARG A 152 5.74 6.35 4.23
C ARG A 152 6.37 7.74 4.33
N ASN A 153 7.31 7.91 5.27
CA ASN A 153 7.83 9.21 5.65
C ASN A 153 8.87 9.77 4.68
N ASN A 154 9.71 8.91 4.09
CA ASN A 154 10.87 9.36 3.30
C ASN A 154 10.69 9.25 1.79
N PHE A 155 9.63 8.58 1.33
CA PHE A 155 9.40 8.37 -0.11
C PHE A 155 7.96 8.73 -0.46
N PHE A 156 7.00 8.03 0.14
CA PHE A 156 5.60 8.15 -0.24
C PHE A 156 5.04 9.57 -0.08
N MET A 157 5.35 10.28 1.01
CA MET A 157 4.85 11.65 1.21
C MET A 157 5.30 12.63 0.12
N ASP A 158 6.50 12.44 -0.43
CA ASP A 158 7.05 13.31 -1.47
C ASP A 158 6.44 12.99 -2.85
N VAL A 159 6.27 11.71 -3.18
CA VAL A 159 5.76 11.28 -4.49
C VAL A 159 4.24 11.18 -4.58
N ARG A 160 3.51 11.21 -3.45
CA ARG A 160 2.06 10.95 -3.37
C ARG A 160 1.26 11.76 -4.38
N ASN A 161 1.49 13.07 -4.46
CA ASN A 161 0.67 13.95 -5.30
C ASN A 161 0.86 13.62 -6.79
N SER A 162 2.11 13.43 -7.23
CA SER A 162 2.44 13.04 -8.60
C SER A 162 1.95 11.63 -8.94
N LEU A 163 1.97 10.71 -7.97
CA LEU A 163 1.38 9.37 -8.14
C LEU A 163 -0.13 9.43 -8.32
N LEU A 164 -0.83 10.18 -7.46
CA LEU A 164 -2.29 10.34 -7.57
C LEU A 164 -2.69 10.96 -8.91
N GLU A 165 -1.98 12.00 -9.34
CA GLU A 165 -2.20 12.61 -10.65
C GLU A 165 -1.99 11.60 -11.79
N SER A 166 -0.90 10.82 -11.73
CA SER A 166 -0.61 9.79 -12.73
C SER A 166 -1.68 8.69 -12.74
N VAL A 167 -2.16 8.26 -11.57
CA VAL A 167 -3.25 7.28 -11.45
C VAL A 167 -4.55 7.83 -12.05
N PHE A 168 -4.95 9.07 -11.73
CA PHE A 168 -6.17 9.65 -12.28
C PHE A 168 -6.09 9.87 -13.80
N ASN A 169 -4.91 10.24 -14.31
CA ASN A 169 -4.68 10.35 -15.75
C ASN A 169 -4.75 8.97 -16.45
N LEU A 170 -4.20 7.93 -15.83
CA LEU A 170 -4.33 6.55 -16.31
C LEU A 170 -5.80 6.10 -16.33
N LEU A 171 -6.55 6.34 -15.25
CA LEU A 171 -7.98 6.01 -15.16
C LEU A 171 -8.83 6.77 -16.19
N LYS A 172 -8.55 8.05 -16.42
CA LYS A 172 -9.24 8.86 -17.43
C LYS A 172 -9.02 8.30 -18.84
N ARG A 173 -7.81 7.83 -19.14
CA ARG A 173 -7.49 7.18 -20.42
C ARG A 173 -8.17 5.82 -20.57
N ILE A 174 -8.21 5.01 -19.52
CA ILE A 174 -8.95 3.74 -19.48
C ILE A 174 -10.44 3.97 -19.75
N ARG A 175 -11.05 4.99 -19.11
CA ARG A 175 -12.44 5.40 -19.35
C ARG A 175 -12.68 5.90 -20.78
N GLY A 176 -11.67 6.52 -21.38
CA GLY A 176 -11.66 6.90 -22.80
C GLY A 176 -11.46 5.73 -23.78
N GLY A 177 -11.38 4.49 -23.30
CA GLY A 177 -11.23 3.29 -24.13
C GLY A 177 -9.78 2.92 -24.47
N GLN A 178 -8.78 3.54 -23.85
CA GLN A 178 -7.39 3.13 -24.03
C GLN A 178 -7.08 1.88 -23.20
N VAL A 179 -6.43 0.89 -23.81
CA VAL A 179 -5.93 -0.29 -23.11
C VAL A 179 -4.73 0.13 -22.27
N ALA A 180 -4.87 0.03 -20.95
CA ALA A 180 -3.79 0.32 -20.01
C ALA A 180 -3.83 -0.65 -18.83
N ASP A 181 -2.70 -0.80 -18.14
CA ASP A 181 -2.56 -1.79 -17.08
C ASP A 181 -3.19 -1.32 -15.77
N LEU A 182 -4.36 -1.88 -15.44
CA LEU A 182 -5.07 -1.57 -14.21
C LEU A 182 -4.35 -2.12 -12.97
N ASN A 183 -3.44 -3.09 -13.12
CA ASN A 183 -2.64 -3.60 -12.00
C ASN A 183 -1.70 -2.53 -11.44
N LEU A 184 -1.29 -1.56 -12.26
CA LEU A 184 -0.52 -0.40 -11.79
C LEU A 184 -1.33 0.42 -10.77
N VAL A 185 -2.62 0.64 -11.05
CA VAL A 185 -3.53 1.32 -10.12
C VAL A 185 -3.74 0.47 -8.87
N LYS A 186 -4.01 -0.83 -9.02
CA LYS A 186 -4.25 -1.74 -7.90
C LYS A 186 -3.08 -1.79 -6.92
N SER A 187 -1.85 -1.91 -7.42
CA SER A 187 -0.66 -1.93 -6.56
C SER A 187 -0.44 -0.60 -5.83
N VAL A 188 -0.70 0.53 -6.50
CA VAL A 188 -0.66 1.83 -5.82
C VAL A 188 -1.73 1.87 -4.73
N VAL A 189 -2.97 1.48 -5.01
CA VAL A 189 -4.05 1.39 -4.00
C VAL A 189 -3.66 0.50 -2.83
N ASP A 190 -3.11 -0.69 -3.09
CA ASP A 190 -2.65 -1.61 -2.05
C ASP A 190 -1.55 -0.99 -1.18
N SER A 191 -0.66 -0.20 -1.79
CA SER A 191 0.34 0.56 -1.02
C SER A 191 -0.29 1.62 -0.12
N PHE A 192 -1.33 2.35 -0.57
CA PHE A 192 -2.04 3.31 0.26
C PHE A 192 -2.75 2.63 1.45
N VAL A 193 -3.32 1.44 1.24
CA VAL A 193 -3.97 0.65 2.29
C VAL A 193 -2.95 0.11 3.30
N ALA A 194 -1.82 -0.42 2.82
CA ALA A 194 -0.75 -0.94 3.66
C ALA A 194 -0.15 0.18 4.54
N LEU A 195 0.20 1.33 3.95
CA LEU A 195 0.78 2.48 4.67
C LEU A 195 -0.23 3.19 5.61
N GLY A 196 -1.53 3.03 5.35
CA GLY A 196 -2.61 3.56 6.19
C GLY A 196 -2.98 2.68 7.39
N SER A 197 -2.57 1.41 7.38
CA SER A 197 -2.92 0.43 8.43
C SER A 197 -2.01 0.51 9.67
N GLU A 198 -0.90 1.22 9.62
CA GLU A 198 0.18 1.12 10.62
C GLU A 198 0.04 1.97 11.88
N ASP A 199 -1.02 2.79 11.99
CA ASP A 199 -1.38 3.44 13.26
C ASP A 199 -2.13 2.44 14.17
N MET A 200 -1.49 1.29 14.45
CA MET A 200 -1.99 0.17 15.27
C MET A 200 -1.93 0.43 16.78
N VAL A 201 -2.02 1.69 17.23
CA VAL A 201 -2.08 2.04 18.67
C VAL A 201 -3.51 2.41 19.09
N SER A 202 -4.41 2.68 18.15
CA SER A 202 -5.81 2.95 18.47
C SER A 202 -6.68 2.23 17.44
N GLY A 203 -7.46 1.24 17.89
CA GLY A 203 -8.30 0.36 17.06
C GLY A 203 -9.46 1.03 16.31
N SER A 204 -9.30 2.28 15.85
CA SER A 204 -10.38 3.12 15.36
C SER A 204 -9.97 4.05 14.20
N LYS A 205 -9.28 3.53 13.15
CA LYS A 205 -9.38 3.97 11.73
C LYS A 205 -8.26 3.34 10.88
N LYS A 206 -8.43 2.08 10.47
CA LYS A 206 -7.44 1.34 9.64
C LYS A 206 -7.23 1.88 8.21
N MET A 207 -7.95 2.92 7.76
CA MET A 207 -7.92 3.34 6.34
C MET A 207 -7.97 4.85 6.11
N GLU A 208 -7.71 5.70 7.13
CA GLU A 208 -7.89 7.16 6.96
C GLU A 208 -7.03 7.77 5.84
N VAL A 209 -5.81 7.24 5.64
CA VAL A 209 -4.92 7.66 4.55
C VAL A 209 -5.53 7.30 3.19
N TYR A 210 -5.97 6.06 3.02
CA TYR A 210 -6.60 5.62 1.78
C TYR A 210 -7.93 6.35 1.53
N ASP A 211 -8.78 6.48 2.54
CA ASP A 211 -10.08 7.15 2.44
C ASP A 211 -9.94 8.63 2.05
N SER A 212 -9.01 9.33 2.70
CA SER A 212 -8.86 10.78 2.55
C SER A 212 -8.06 11.16 1.31
N TYR A 213 -6.95 10.47 1.03
CA TYR A 213 -6.05 10.85 -0.07
C TYR A 213 -6.40 10.18 -1.40
N PHE A 214 -7.01 8.98 -1.39
CA PHE A 214 -7.30 8.25 -2.61
C PHE A 214 -8.81 8.17 -2.89
N LEU A 215 -9.58 7.57 -1.98
CA LEU A 215 -10.99 7.22 -2.24
C LEU A 215 -11.87 8.45 -2.50
N LYS A 216 -11.77 9.49 -1.66
CA LYS A 216 -12.55 10.72 -1.85
C LYS A 216 -12.26 11.41 -3.18
N PRO A 217 -10.99 11.71 -3.56
CA PRO A 217 -10.69 12.25 -4.88
C PRO A 217 -11.08 11.32 -6.04
N PHE A 218 -10.94 10.01 -5.87
CA PHE A 218 -11.36 9.02 -6.88
C PHE A 218 -12.86 9.06 -7.13
N ILE A 219 -13.67 9.04 -6.06
CA ILE A 219 -15.13 9.17 -6.14
C ILE A 219 -15.50 10.49 -6.82
N GLU A 220 -14.91 11.60 -6.39
CA GLU A 220 -15.24 12.93 -6.92
C GLU A 220 -14.89 13.07 -8.41
N SER A 221 -13.70 12.63 -8.81
CA SER A 221 -13.28 12.61 -10.22
C SER A 221 -14.23 11.75 -11.07
N SER A 222 -14.65 10.60 -10.53
CA SER A 222 -15.58 9.69 -11.22
C SER A 222 -16.98 10.32 -11.36
N LYS A 223 -17.48 10.97 -10.31
CA LYS A 223 -18.75 11.71 -10.36
C LYS A 223 -18.73 12.80 -11.43
N GLN A 224 -17.67 13.60 -11.49
CA GLN A 224 -17.55 14.68 -12.46
C GLN A 224 -17.51 14.14 -13.90
N HIS A 225 -16.74 13.06 -14.13
CA HIS A 225 -16.67 12.40 -15.42
C HIS A 225 -18.05 11.89 -15.89
N TYR A 226 -18.72 11.12 -15.05
CA TYR A 226 -20.02 10.53 -15.37
C TYR A 226 -21.15 11.54 -15.43
N GLN A 227 -21.08 12.63 -14.65
CA GLN A 227 -22.04 13.71 -14.76
C GLN A 227 -21.95 14.41 -16.12
N ALA A 228 -20.73 14.73 -16.57
CA ALA A 228 -20.54 15.37 -17.88
C ALA A 228 -20.98 14.46 -19.02
N GLU A 229 -20.67 13.16 -18.94
CA GLU A 229 -21.09 12.20 -19.96
C GLU A 229 -22.61 11.96 -19.96
N ALA A 230 -23.23 11.89 -18.77
CA ALA A 230 -24.67 11.75 -18.64
C ALA A 230 -25.42 12.95 -19.25
N GLU A 231 -24.94 14.18 -19.02
CA GLU A 231 -25.53 15.39 -19.61
C GLU A 231 -25.47 15.35 -21.15
N ARG A 232 -24.36 14.87 -21.73
CA ARG A 232 -24.23 14.69 -23.19
C ARG A 232 -25.22 13.64 -23.73
N VAL A 233 -25.27 12.46 -23.10
CA VAL A 233 -26.17 11.36 -23.55
C VAL A 233 -27.65 11.76 -23.45
N LEU A 234 -28.02 12.53 -22.42
CA LEU A 234 -29.37 13.05 -22.25
C LEU A 234 -29.75 14.14 -23.27
N GLN A 235 -28.77 14.87 -23.82
CA GLN A 235 -29.02 15.87 -24.87
C GLN A 235 -29.17 15.21 -26.25
N GLU A 236 -28.41 14.14 -26.51
CA GLU A 236 -28.36 13.47 -27.81
C GLU A 236 -29.39 12.34 -27.95
N GLY A 237 -29.89 11.79 -26.83
CA GLY A 237 -30.66 10.55 -26.81
C GLY A 237 -31.99 10.60 -26.05
N SER A 238 -32.72 9.50 -26.13
CA SER A 238 -33.93 9.27 -25.33
C SER A 238 -33.57 8.82 -23.91
N ILE A 239 -34.52 8.95 -22.98
CA ILE A 239 -34.37 8.45 -21.60
C ILE A 239 -34.14 6.93 -21.57
N ARG A 240 -34.64 6.19 -22.56
CA ARG A 240 -34.40 4.75 -22.71
C ARG A 240 -32.96 4.45 -23.13
N ASN A 241 -32.41 5.19 -24.09
CA ASN A 241 -31.00 5.05 -24.46
C ASN A 241 -30.09 5.40 -23.28
N TYR A 242 -30.47 6.42 -22.51
CA TYR A 242 -29.78 6.78 -21.26
C TYR A 242 -29.82 5.65 -20.23
N MET A 243 -30.95 4.94 -20.06
CA MET A 243 -31.06 3.80 -19.15
C MET A 243 -30.10 2.66 -19.53
N VAL A 244 -30.04 2.28 -20.82
CA VAL A 244 -29.11 1.26 -21.32
C VAL A 244 -27.66 1.71 -21.10
N TRP A 245 -27.36 2.98 -21.41
CA TRP A 245 -26.03 3.54 -21.18
C TRP A 245 -25.62 3.54 -19.70
N ILE A 246 -26.51 3.90 -18.77
CA ILE A 246 -26.22 3.82 -17.32
C ILE A 246 -25.90 2.38 -16.94
N TRP A 247 -26.72 1.43 -17.38
CA TRP A 247 -26.54 0.02 -17.06
C TRP A 247 -25.15 -0.47 -17.48
N ASP A 248 -24.79 -0.24 -18.74
CA ASP A 248 -23.50 -0.68 -19.27
C ASP A 248 -22.33 -0.01 -18.52
N LYS A 249 -22.43 1.29 -18.23
CA LYS A 249 -21.38 2.03 -17.51
C LYS A 249 -21.24 1.64 -16.05
N LEU A 250 -22.33 1.30 -15.36
CA LEU A 250 -22.26 0.80 -13.99
C LEU A 250 -21.60 -0.58 -13.94
N MET A 251 -21.90 -1.46 -14.89
CA MET A 251 -21.26 -2.78 -14.95
C MET A 251 -19.76 -2.66 -15.26
N GLU A 252 -19.38 -1.80 -16.21
CA GLU A 252 -17.97 -1.52 -16.53
C GLU A 252 -17.20 -0.93 -15.33
N GLU A 253 -17.80 0.00 -14.57
CA GLU A 253 -17.17 0.59 -13.39
C GLU A 253 -17.14 -0.36 -12.19
N ASP A 254 -18.14 -1.23 -12.02
CA ASP A 254 -18.15 -2.24 -10.95
C ASP A 254 -17.03 -3.26 -11.15
N GLU A 255 -16.84 -3.73 -12.39
CA GLU A 255 -15.72 -4.62 -12.74
C GLU A 255 -14.38 -3.92 -12.52
N ARG A 256 -14.25 -2.66 -12.97
CA ARG A 256 -13.03 -1.85 -12.80
C ARG A 256 -12.74 -1.59 -11.32
N ALA A 257 -13.75 -1.23 -10.55
CA ALA A 257 -13.63 -0.96 -9.12
C ALA A 257 -13.19 -2.22 -8.37
N THR A 258 -13.76 -3.38 -8.70
CA THR A 258 -13.38 -4.66 -8.09
C THR A 258 -11.91 -5.02 -8.38
N GLN A 259 -11.39 -4.64 -9.54
CA GLN A 259 -10.00 -4.92 -9.91
C GLN A 259 -9.00 -3.92 -9.30
N CYS A 260 -9.39 -2.69 -8.96
CA CYS A 260 -8.45 -1.64 -8.53
C CYS A 260 -8.65 -1.09 -7.11
N LEU A 261 -9.87 -1.11 -6.57
CA LEU A 261 -10.20 -0.58 -5.25
C LEU A 261 -10.14 -1.66 -4.17
N HIS A 262 -10.08 -1.21 -2.91
CA HIS A 262 -10.25 -2.10 -1.76
C HIS A 262 -11.72 -2.51 -1.60
N GLU A 263 -11.97 -3.76 -1.20
CA GLU A 263 -13.31 -4.36 -1.10
C GLU A 263 -14.26 -3.54 -0.20
N SER A 264 -13.75 -2.96 0.89
CA SER A 264 -14.55 -2.15 1.82
C SER A 264 -15.11 -0.86 1.19
N SER A 265 -14.53 -0.40 0.08
CA SER A 265 -14.89 0.85 -0.60
C SER A 265 -15.81 0.66 -1.79
N LEU A 266 -15.96 -0.58 -2.27
CA LEU A 266 -16.77 -0.89 -3.45
C LEU A 266 -18.22 -0.42 -3.28
N ARG A 267 -18.79 -0.66 -2.09
CA ARG A 267 -20.15 -0.22 -1.77
C ARG A 267 -20.29 1.30 -1.80
N GLU A 268 -19.38 2.01 -1.14
CA GLU A 268 -19.41 3.48 -1.10
C GLU A 268 -19.27 4.09 -2.50
N PHE A 269 -18.38 3.52 -3.32
CA PHE A 269 -18.17 3.94 -4.70
C PHE A 269 -19.41 3.70 -5.56
N SER A 270 -20.00 2.50 -5.50
CA SER A 270 -21.20 2.14 -6.27
C SER A 270 -22.39 3.02 -5.88
N GLU A 271 -22.63 3.24 -4.58
CA GLU A 271 -23.69 4.13 -4.10
C GLU A 271 -23.48 5.58 -4.58
N ALA A 272 -22.23 6.05 -4.57
CA ALA A 272 -21.88 7.39 -5.02
C ALA A 272 -22.13 7.59 -6.53
N LEU A 273 -21.81 6.60 -7.37
CA LEU A 273 -22.11 6.63 -8.81
C LEU A 273 -23.60 6.52 -9.09
N ASN A 274 -24.31 5.58 -8.44
CA ASN A 274 -25.76 5.42 -8.58
C ASN A 274 -26.49 6.71 -8.24
N LYS A 275 -26.07 7.42 -7.19
CA LYS A 275 -26.67 8.71 -6.82
C LYS A 275 -26.50 9.78 -7.91
N VAL A 276 -25.37 9.80 -8.61
CA VAL A 276 -25.11 10.78 -9.68
C VAL A 276 -25.85 10.42 -10.97
N LEU A 277 -25.77 9.15 -11.39
CA LEU A 277 -26.32 8.69 -12.67
C LEU A 277 -27.85 8.53 -12.63
N ILE A 278 -28.36 7.94 -11.54
CA ILE A 278 -29.78 7.57 -11.41
C ILE A 278 -30.53 8.66 -10.65
N GLY A 279 -29.94 9.18 -9.56
CA GLY A 279 -30.62 10.08 -8.62
C GLY A 279 -31.29 11.29 -9.28
N LYS A 280 -30.62 11.97 -10.23
CA LYS A 280 -31.18 13.14 -10.93
C LYS A 280 -32.30 12.78 -11.92
N GLN A 281 -32.27 11.60 -12.53
CA GLN A 281 -33.23 11.20 -13.57
C GLN A 281 -34.24 10.16 -13.09
N ARG A 282 -34.26 9.82 -11.80
CA ARG A 282 -35.09 8.75 -11.22
C ARG A 282 -36.56 8.86 -11.59
N ALA A 283 -37.13 10.07 -11.54
CA ALA A 283 -38.53 10.29 -11.91
C ALA A 283 -38.82 10.00 -13.39
N LYS A 284 -37.89 10.36 -14.29
CA LYS A 284 -38.01 10.11 -15.74
C LYS A 284 -37.79 8.63 -16.07
N LEU A 285 -36.88 7.96 -15.37
CA LEU A 285 -36.70 6.51 -15.50
C LEU A 285 -37.96 5.75 -15.04
N SER A 286 -38.58 6.17 -13.93
CA SER A 286 -39.83 5.58 -13.45
C SER A 286 -41.00 5.75 -14.43
N SER A 287 -41.06 6.87 -15.18
CA SER A 287 -42.15 7.08 -16.15
C SER A 287 -42.07 6.15 -17.36
N GLU A 288 -40.89 5.63 -17.69
CA GLU A 288 -40.68 4.67 -18.79
C GLU A 288 -41.14 3.24 -18.43
N PHE A 289 -41.34 2.94 -17.15
CA PHE A 289 -41.73 1.60 -16.70
C PHE A 289 -43.03 1.11 -17.36
N LYS A 290 -44.06 1.96 -17.39
CA LYS A 290 -45.37 1.58 -17.93
C LYS A 290 -45.34 1.34 -19.45
N PRO A 291 -44.75 2.25 -20.27
CA PRO A 291 -44.55 2.00 -21.70
C PRO A 291 -43.77 0.71 -22.00
N MET A 292 -42.71 0.40 -21.24
CA MET A 292 -41.88 -0.79 -21.45
C MET A 292 -42.61 -2.09 -21.07
N LEU A 293 -43.47 -2.01 -20.05
CA LEU A 293 -44.34 -3.13 -19.66
C LEU A 293 -45.38 -3.44 -20.74
N GLU A 294 -45.98 -2.40 -21.33
CA GLU A 294 -46.95 -2.53 -22.42
C GLU A 294 -46.29 -3.04 -23.72
N ALA A 295 -45.02 -2.72 -23.95
CA ALA A 295 -44.22 -3.18 -25.10
C ALA A 295 -43.56 -4.56 -24.90
N GLU A 296 -43.75 -5.21 -23.74
CA GLU A 296 -43.14 -6.51 -23.37
C GLU A 296 -41.59 -6.56 -23.46
N GLU A 297 -40.91 -5.43 -23.21
CA GLU A 297 -39.45 -5.33 -23.28
C GLU A 297 -38.76 -5.88 -22.03
N ARG A 298 -38.74 -7.20 -21.91
CA ARG A 298 -38.29 -7.91 -20.70
C ARG A 298 -36.86 -7.58 -20.24
N GLU A 299 -35.93 -7.45 -21.18
CA GLU A 299 -34.52 -7.15 -20.84
C GLU A 299 -34.35 -5.74 -20.29
N ASP A 300 -35.02 -4.76 -20.90
CA ASP A 300 -34.90 -3.37 -20.46
C ASP A 300 -35.69 -3.12 -19.16
N LEU A 301 -36.80 -3.83 -18.93
CA LEU A 301 -37.48 -3.86 -17.63
C LEU A 301 -36.60 -4.44 -16.52
N LYS A 302 -35.84 -5.49 -16.81
CA LYS A 302 -34.90 -6.09 -15.85
C LYS A 302 -33.81 -5.10 -15.46
N ARG A 303 -33.22 -4.40 -16.44
CA ARG A 303 -32.25 -3.31 -16.21
C ARG A 303 -32.85 -2.21 -15.34
N LEU A 304 -34.04 -1.71 -15.70
CA LEU A 304 -34.73 -0.67 -14.95
C LEU A 304 -34.98 -1.07 -13.49
N TYR A 305 -35.43 -2.32 -13.27
CA TYR A 305 -35.65 -2.84 -11.92
C TYR A 305 -34.35 -2.90 -11.10
N GLN A 306 -33.25 -3.36 -11.70
CA GLN A 306 -31.95 -3.42 -11.03
C GLN A 306 -31.36 -2.04 -10.72
N LEU A 307 -31.56 -1.05 -11.61
CA LEU A 307 -31.15 0.34 -11.38
C LEU A 307 -31.97 1.04 -10.28
N MET A 308 -33.20 0.60 -10.03
CA MET A 308 -34.13 1.23 -9.09
C MET A 308 -34.14 0.61 -7.70
N LYS A 309 -33.44 -0.51 -7.51
CA LYS A 309 -33.26 -1.24 -6.26
C LYS A 309 -32.33 -0.48 -5.31
#